data_AF-A0A2V9C2I2-F1
#
_entry.id   AF-A0A2V9C2I2-F1
#
_cell.length_a   1.000
_cell.length_b   1.000
_cell.length_c   1.000
_cell.angle_alpha   90.00
_cell.angle_beta   90.00
_cell.angle_gamma   90.00
#
_symmetry.space_group_name_H-M   'P 1'
#
loop_
_entity.id
_entity.type
_entity.pdbx_description
1 polymer ?
#
loop_
_entity_poly.entity_id
_entity_poly.type
_entity_poly.pdbx_seq_one_letter_code
_entity_poly.pdbx_strand_id
1 'polypeptide(L)' 'HHARTMHGSGANDTPRPRRATVINVFLDGVMSNANEPLLEGVPVIPRGEKMGGQFFPLLYR' A
#
# COMPACT_ATOMS: atom_id res chain seq x y z
N HIS A 1 2.22 8.48 7.13
CA HIS A 1 3.09 9.61 6.70
C HIS A 1 2.80 9.92 5.23
N HIS A 2 3.18 11.09 4.73
CA HIS A 2 3.08 11.36 3.29
C HIS A 2 4.11 10.51 2.52
N ALA A 3 3.80 10.07 1.29
CA ALA A 3 4.64 9.12 0.52
C ALA A 3 6.07 9.63 0.24
N ARG A 4 6.31 10.93 0.35
CA ARG A 4 7.63 11.58 0.18
C ARG A 4 8.31 11.97 1.49
N THR A 5 7.72 11.67 2.64
CA THR A 5 8.33 11.94 3.94
C THR A 5 9.46 10.95 4.20
N MET A 6 10.69 11.45 4.40
CA MET A 6 11.79 10.62 4.92
C MET A 6 11.46 10.16 6.34
N HIS A 7 11.59 8.86 6.60
CA HIS A 7 11.33 8.29 7.92
C HIS A 7 12.05 6.94 8.09
N GLY A 8 12.14 6.47 9.33
CA GLY A 8 12.71 5.18 9.70
C GLY A 8 12.20 4.73 11.07
N SER A 9 12.62 3.55 11.51
CA SER A 9 12.30 3.05 12.85
C SER A 9 13.56 2.55 13.55
N GLY A 10 13.74 2.94 14.82
CA GLY A 10 14.81 2.42 15.66
C GLY A 10 14.61 0.94 16.00
N ALA A 11 15.70 0.32 16.47
CA ALA A 11 15.71 -1.04 17.00
C ALA A 11 14.75 -1.18 18.19
N ASN A 12 14.23 -2.39 18.39
CA ASN A 12 13.48 -2.73 19.59
C ASN A 12 14.41 -3.41 20.59
N ASP A 13 14.96 -2.63 21.52
CA ASP A 13 15.93 -3.12 22.53
C ASP A 13 15.24 -3.64 23.80
N THR A 14 13.93 -3.92 23.75
CA THR A 14 13.17 -4.45 24.87
C THR A 14 12.82 -5.93 24.67
N PRO A 15 12.61 -6.71 25.75
CA PRO A 15 12.15 -8.10 25.62
C PRO A 15 10.70 -8.25 25.14
N ARG A 16 9.98 -7.15 24.89
CA ARG A 16 8.55 -7.17 24.51
C ARG A 16 8.39 -6.86 23.02
N PRO A 17 7.42 -7.48 22.32
CA PRO A 17 7.21 -7.21 20.90
C PRO A 17 6.67 -5.79 20.66
N ARG A 18 7.23 -5.08 19.66
CA ARG A 18 6.62 -3.86 19.10
C ARG A 18 5.63 -4.24 18.02
N ARG A 19 4.33 -4.02 18.27
CA ARG A 19 3.25 -4.31 17.31
C ARG A 19 2.69 -2.99 16.76
N ALA A 20 2.48 -2.94 15.44
CA ALA A 20 1.90 -1.80 14.76
C ALA A 20 1.15 -2.26 13.51
N THR A 21 0.23 -1.42 13.02
CA THR A 21 -0.49 -1.63 11.75
C THR A 21 -0.10 -0.51 10.79
N VAL A 22 0.20 -0.88 9.54
CA VAL A 22 0.45 0.07 8.45
C VAL A 22 -0.67 -0.06 7.44
N ILE A 23 -1.28 1.08 7.08
CA ILE A 23 -2.27 1.17 6.01
C ILE A 23 -1.76 2.21 5.02
N ASN A 24 -1.58 1.79 3.77
CA ASN A 24 -1.27 2.68 2.67
C ASN A 24 -2.54 2.98 1.90
N VAL A 25 -2.75 4.25 1.57
CA VAL A 25 -3.90 4.74 0.80
C VAL A 25 -3.38 5.58 -0.36
N PHE A 26 -4.11 5.57 -1.47
CA PHE A 26 -3.86 6.40 -2.64
C PHE A 26 -5.18 7.01 -3.11
N LEU A 27 -5.09 8.07 -3.92
CA LEU A 27 -6.26 8.81 -4.40
C LEU A 27 -7.10 7.96 -5.36
N ASP A 28 -8.42 8.12 -5.33
CA ASP A 28 -9.27 7.55 -6.37
C ASP A 28 -8.89 8.12 -7.76
N GLY A 29 -8.76 7.25 -8.75
CA GLY A 29 -8.32 7.62 -10.10
C GLY A 29 -6.83 7.42 -10.38
N VAL A 30 -6.03 6.95 -9.41
CA VAL A 30 -4.65 6.52 -9.68
C VAL A 30 -4.63 5.39 -10.71
N MET A 31 -3.70 5.48 -11.67
CA MET A 31 -3.50 4.47 -12.71
C MET A 31 -2.35 3.54 -12.32
N SER A 32 -2.48 2.25 -12.65
CA SER A 32 -1.41 1.28 -12.47
C SER A 32 -0.19 1.67 -13.31
N ASN A 33 0.99 1.51 -12.72
CA ASN A 33 2.27 1.74 -13.37
C ASN A 33 3.07 0.43 -13.51
N ALA A 34 2.40 -0.73 -13.44
CA ALA A 34 3.02 -2.05 -13.46
C ALA A 34 2.27 -2.99 -14.43
N ASN A 35 2.99 -3.99 -14.98
CA ASN A 35 2.40 -5.10 -15.74
C ASN A 35 2.61 -6.43 -15.02
N GLU A 36 2.78 -6.36 -13.71
CA GLU A 36 3.03 -7.47 -12.80
C GLU A 36 2.19 -7.28 -11.53
N PRO A 37 2.01 -8.32 -10.70
CA PRO A 37 1.27 -8.20 -9.45
C PRO A 37 1.88 -7.14 -8.52
N LEU A 38 1.04 -6.24 -8.00
CA LEU A 38 1.48 -5.20 -7.06
C LEU A 38 1.75 -5.76 -5.65
N LEU A 39 1.08 -6.87 -5.31
CA LEU A 39 1.23 -7.61 -4.07
C LEU A 39 1.14 -9.10 -4.38
N GLU A 40 1.84 -9.91 -3.60
CA GLU A 40 1.78 -11.38 -3.71
C GLU A 40 0.32 -11.87 -3.55
N GLY A 41 -0.13 -12.72 -4.47
CA GLY A 41 -1.49 -13.27 -4.47
C GLY A 41 -2.59 -12.31 -4.98
N VAL A 42 -2.26 -11.08 -5.38
CA VAL A 42 -3.22 -10.13 -5.96
C VAL A 42 -3.14 -10.15 -7.50
N PRO A 43 -4.27 -10.22 -8.23
CA PRO A 43 -4.26 -10.16 -9.69
C PRO A 43 -3.58 -8.91 -10.25
N VAL A 44 -3.00 -9.03 -11.44
CA VAL A 44 -2.37 -7.89 -12.15
C VAL A 44 -3.43 -6.84 -12.50
N ILE A 45 -3.10 -5.57 -12.27
CA ILE A 45 -3.80 -4.42 -12.86
C ILE A 45 -2.86 -3.87 -13.94
N PRO A 46 -3.17 -4.05 -15.25
CA PRO A 46 -2.26 -3.66 -16.32
C PRO A 46 -1.89 -2.18 -16.28
N ARG A 47 -0.69 -1.85 -16.76
CA ARG A 47 -0.19 -0.49 -16.81
C ARG A 47 -1.16 0.39 -17.61
N GLY A 48 -1.52 1.53 -17.02
CA GLY A 48 -2.47 2.47 -17.61
C GLY A 48 -3.93 2.23 -17.21
N GLU A 49 -4.25 1.09 -16.58
CA GLU A 49 -5.59 0.84 -16.07
C GLU A 49 -5.81 1.48 -14.69
N LYS A 50 -7.04 1.89 -14.41
CA LYS A 50 -7.39 2.49 -13.11
C LYS A 50 -7.22 1.47 -11.99
N MET A 51 -6.55 1.87 -10.92
CA MET A 51 -6.41 1.09 -9.70
C MET A 51 -7.78 0.83 -9.06
N GLY A 52 -8.07 -0.42 -8.72
CA GLY A 52 -9.34 -0.80 -8.11
C GLY A 52 -9.51 -2.31 -7.95
N GLY A 53 -10.75 -2.73 -7.66
CA GLY A 53 -11.10 -4.14 -7.43
C GLY A 53 -11.11 -4.53 -5.96
N GLN A 54 -11.34 -5.82 -5.69
CA GLN A 54 -11.54 -6.37 -4.34
C GLN A 54 -10.41 -6.02 -3.37
N PHE A 55 -9.17 -5.95 -3.86
CA PHE A 55 -7.97 -5.70 -3.03
C PHE A 55 -7.58 -4.23 -2.93
N PHE A 56 -8.28 -3.34 -3.65
CA PHE A 56 -8.05 -1.89 -3.63
C PHE A 56 -9.39 -1.13 -3.53
N PRO A 57 -10.15 -1.31 -2.43
CA PRO A 57 -11.47 -0.73 -2.29
C PRO A 57 -11.43 0.78 -2.01
N LEU A 58 -12.53 1.47 -2.37
CA LEU A 58 -12.78 2.83 -1.90
C LEU A 58 -13.06 2.85 -0.40
N LEU A 59 -12.52 3.84 0.30
CA LEU A 59 -12.74 4.02 1.74
C LEU A 59 -14.11 4.63 2.08
N TYR A 60 -14.65 5.43 1.16
CA TYR A 60 -15.94 6.10 1.29
C TYR A 60 -16.72 5.95 -0.02
N ARG A 61 -18.05 6.00 0.06
CA ARG A 61 -18.97 5.97 -1.08
C ARG A 61 -19.63 7.32 -1.27
#